data_AF-A0A0B6ZQM4-F1
#
_entry.id   AF-A0A0B6ZQM4-F1
#
_cell.length_a   1.000
_cell.length_b   1.000
_cell.length_c   1.000
_cell.angle_alpha   90.00
_cell.angle_beta   90.00
_cell.angle_gamma   90.00
#
_symmetry.space_group_name_H-M   'P 1'
#
loop_
_entity.id
_entity.type
_entity.pdbx_description
1 polymer ?
#
loop_
_entity_poly.entity_id
_entity_poly.type
_entity_poly.pdbx_seq_one_letter_code
_entity_poly.pdbx_strand_id
1 'polypeptide(L)'
;KPSEQKIWEAARSSGAAPTYFRGYGPFLDGGLIANNPTLDVLTEIHEYNMGLKLLNRADESRPIGCVISLGCGRIPTETVENMDVFLPQGLFDVYKAVSGATALGRLIIDQATISEGRPVDRARAWCSMINVPYYRFSPLLSKDVSLDCHDIKLLINMMWETHCYMVANRHRLAELTSLLRGREASYETS
;
A
#
# COMPACT_ATOMS: atom_id res chain seq x y z
N LYS A 1 -18.01 12.90 14.83
CA LYS A 1 -17.83 11.51 15.32
C LYS A 1 -17.73 10.56 14.12
N PRO A 2 -17.11 9.37 14.22
CA PRO A 2 -17.02 8.43 13.10
C PRO A 2 -18.38 8.12 12.45
N SER A 3 -19.43 8.02 13.28
CA SER A 3 -20.82 7.82 12.85
C SER A 3 -21.46 8.99 12.09
N GLU A 4 -20.80 10.15 12.03
CA GLU A 4 -21.29 11.36 11.36
C GLU A 4 -20.56 11.61 10.03
N GLN A 5 -19.52 10.81 9.71
CA GLN A 5 -18.79 10.94 8.47
C GLN A 5 -19.44 10.11 7.36
N LYS A 6 -19.62 10.71 6.18
CA LYS A 6 -20.24 10.03 5.05
C LYS A 6 -19.19 9.17 4.34
N ILE A 7 -19.59 7.96 3.94
CA ILE A 7 -18.71 7.01 3.25
C ILE A 7 -18.05 7.63 2.00
N TRP A 8 -18.80 8.40 1.22
CA TRP A 8 -18.28 9.04 0.02
C TRP A 8 -17.23 10.12 0.33
N GLU A 9 -17.32 10.80 1.48
CA GLU A 9 -16.35 11.81 1.90
C GLU A 9 -15.03 11.16 2.29
N ALA A 10 -15.09 10.03 3.02
CA ALA A 10 -13.92 9.23 3.35
C ALA A 10 -13.25 8.66 2.09
N ALA A 11 -14.04 8.07 1.19
CA ALA A 11 -13.52 7.52 -0.08
C ALA A 11 -12.85 8.60 -0.95
N ARG A 12 -13.49 9.78 -1.07
CA ARG A 12 -12.94 10.91 -1.82
C ARG A 12 -11.64 11.43 -1.19
N SER A 13 -11.62 11.57 0.14
CA SER A 13 -10.46 12.07 0.86
C SER A 13 -9.28 11.12 0.72
N SER A 14 -9.53 9.81 0.87
CA SER A 14 -8.49 8.78 0.75
C SER A 14 -7.88 8.70 -0.64
N GLY A 15 -8.64 8.99 -1.71
CA GLY A 15 -8.15 8.94 -3.10
C GLY A 15 -7.76 10.29 -3.68
N ALA A 16 -7.66 11.34 -2.86
CA ALA A 16 -7.36 12.71 -3.33
C ALA A 16 -5.87 12.90 -3.62
N ALA A 17 -5.34 12.14 -4.58
CA ALA A 17 -3.94 12.17 -5.02
C ALA A 17 -3.49 13.61 -5.32
N PRO A 18 -2.42 14.11 -4.65
CA PRO A 18 -1.84 15.40 -4.99
C PRO A 18 -1.49 15.43 -6.47
N THR A 19 -1.64 16.60 -7.09
CA THR A 19 -1.47 16.84 -8.54
C THR A 19 -2.58 16.30 -9.46
N TYR A 20 -3.37 15.30 -9.04
CA TYR A 20 -4.50 14.78 -9.83
C TYR A 20 -5.86 15.35 -9.36
N PHE A 21 -6.06 15.46 -8.06
CA PHE A 21 -7.31 15.94 -7.47
C PHE A 21 -7.09 17.17 -6.58
N ARG A 22 -8.10 18.04 -6.53
CA ARG A 22 -8.13 19.11 -5.51
C ARG A 22 -8.42 18.47 -4.15
N GLY A 23 -7.65 18.86 -3.13
CA GLY A 23 -7.86 18.41 -1.75
C GLY A 23 -9.30 18.61 -1.28
N TYR A 24 -9.80 17.66 -0.49
CA TYR A 24 -11.14 17.72 0.10
C TYR A 24 -11.04 18.05 1.58
N GLY A 25 -11.30 19.31 1.93
CA GLY A 25 -11.11 19.80 3.30
C GLY A 25 -9.64 19.73 3.73
N PRO A 26 -9.33 19.36 4.99
CA PRO A 26 -7.95 19.23 5.49
C PRO A 26 -7.28 17.89 5.10
N PHE A 27 -7.95 17.01 4.35
CA PHE A 27 -7.47 15.66 4.06
C PHE A 27 -6.77 15.58 2.70
N LEU A 28 -5.71 14.77 2.65
CA LEU A 28 -4.92 14.45 1.46
C LEU A 28 -4.94 12.92 1.23
N ASP A 29 -4.52 12.49 0.04
CA ASP A 29 -4.42 11.07 -0.32
C ASP A 29 -3.72 10.23 0.76
N GLY A 30 -4.32 9.08 1.08
CA GLY A 30 -3.71 8.09 1.95
C GLY A 30 -2.38 7.57 1.41
N GLY A 31 -2.16 7.61 0.09
CA GLY A 31 -0.89 7.28 -0.56
C GLY A 31 0.29 8.13 -0.11
N LEU A 32 0.08 9.37 0.36
CA LEU A 32 1.16 10.20 0.90
C LEU A 32 1.64 9.78 2.30
N ILE A 33 0.80 9.06 3.04
CA ILE A 33 1.06 8.67 4.43
C ILE A 33 1.34 7.16 4.50
N ALA A 34 0.55 6.36 3.80
CA ALA A 34 0.59 4.91 3.78
C ALA A 34 0.06 4.34 2.45
N ASN A 35 0.85 4.39 1.37
CA ASN A 35 0.48 3.72 0.10
C ASN A 35 0.49 2.18 0.18
N ASN A 36 0.97 1.63 1.30
CA ASN A 36 0.77 0.24 1.69
C ASN A 36 0.35 0.21 3.16
N PRO A 37 -0.97 0.18 3.45
CA PRO A 37 -1.49 0.34 4.80
C PRO A 37 -1.32 -0.90 5.68
N THR A 38 -0.54 -1.90 5.25
CA THR A 38 -0.45 -3.18 5.96
C THR A 38 0.02 -2.98 7.41
N LEU A 39 1.08 -2.20 7.63
CA LEU A 39 1.61 -1.97 8.99
C LEU A 39 0.65 -1.13 9.85
N ASP A 40 -0.01 -0.14 9.25
CA ASP A 40 -1.02 0.68 9.93
C ASP A 40 -2.21 -0.17 10.38
N VAL A 41 -2.71 -1.05 9.50
CA VAL A 41 -3.79 -1.99 9.82
C VAL A 41 -3.37 -2.97 10.91
N LEU A 42 -2.14 -3.50 10.88
CA LEU A 42 -1.62 -4.37 11.95
C LEU A 42 -1.59 -3.64 13.30
N THR A 43 -1.21 -2.36 13.29
CA THR A 43 -1.15 -1.50 14.47
C THR A 43 -2.55 -1.24 15.00
N GLU A 44 -3.50 -0.87 14.15
CA GLU A 44 -4.89 -0.61 14.53
C GLU A 44 -5.58 -1.85 15.10
N ILE A 45 -5.40 -3.02 14.49
CA ILE A 45 -5.93 -4.29 15.02
C ILE A 45 -5.32 -4.60 16.39
N HIS A 46 -4.03 -4.35 16.57
CA HIS A 46 -3.35 -4.56 17.85
C HIS A 46 -3.91 -3.63 18.93
N GLU A 47 -4.01 -2.33 18.65
CA GLU A 47 -4.55 -1.33 19.56
C GLU A 47 -6.01 -1.61 19.93
N TYR A 48 -6.84 -1.98 18.94
CA TYR A 48 -8.23 -2.37 19.16
C TYR A 48 -8.33 -3.58 20.12
N ASN A 49 -7.57 -4.64 19.83
CA ASN A 49 -7.56 -5.84 20.67
C ASN A 49 -7.01 -5.56 22.08
N MET A 50 -6.01 -4.68 22.21
CA MET A 50 -5.48 -4.24 23.50
C MET A 50 -6.53 -3.45 24.29
N GLY A 51 -7.24 -2.52 23.64
CA GLY A 51 -8.33 -1.76 24.24
C GLY A 51 -9.44 -2.66 24.78
N LEU A 52 -9.85 -3.66 24.00
CA LEU A 52 -10.83 -4.66 24.44
C LEU A 52 -10.36 -5.42 25.70
N LYS A 53 -9.09 -5.83 25.74
CA LYS A 53 -8.52 -6.51 26.92
C LYS A 53 -8.56 -5.61 28.16
N LEU A 54 -8.20 -4.34 28.03
CA LEU A 54 -8.23 -3.37 29.13
C LEU A 54 -9.66 -3.11 29.65
N LEU A 55 -10.66 -3.25 28.78
CA LEU A 55 -12.08 -3.14 29.13
C LEU A 55 -12.69 -4.45 29.66
N ASN A 56 -11.88 -5.48 29.92
CA ASN A 56 -12.32 -6.84 30.29
C ASN A 56 -13.25 -7.50 29.25
N ARG A 57 -13.09 -7.15 27.97
CA ARG A 57 -13.83 -7.69 26.81
C ARG A 57 -12.92 -8.51 25.91
N ALA A 58 -12.02 -9.29 26.51
CA ALA A 58 -10.99 -10.02 25.79
C ALA A 58 -11.57 -11.11 24.87
N ASP A 59 -12.77 -11.61 25.14
CA ASP A 59 -13.55 -12.54 24.35
C ASP A 59 -13.99 -11.96 22.98
N GLU A 60 -14.12 -10.64 22.89
CA GLU A 60 -14.40 -9.95 21.64
C GLU A 60 -13.14 -9.74 20.78
N SER A 61 -11.95 -9.96 21.35
CA SER A 61 -10.71 -9.81 20.58
C SER A 61 -10.62 -10.83 19.44
N ARG A 62 -10.05 -10.42 18.31
CA ARG A 62 -9.91 -11.27 17.13
C ARG A 62 -8.44 -11.28 16.70
N PRO A 63 -7.71 -12.38 16.94
CA PRO A 63 -6.33 -12.48 16.50
C PRO A 63 -6.26 -12.58 14.97
N ILE A 64 -5.21 -12.00 14.40
CA ILE A 64 -4.99 -12.02 12.96
C ILE A 64 -4.67 -13.44 12.53
N GLY A 65 -5.39 -13.93 11.53
CA GLY A 65 -5.19 -15.28 11.03
C GLY A 65 -4.27 -15.38 9.84
N CYS A 66 -4.29 -14.37 8.98
CA CYS A 66 -3.51 -14.24 7.77
C CYS A 66 -3.57 -12.78 7.33
N VAL A 67 -2.53 -12.31 6.65
CA VAL A 67 -2.51 -10.99 6.02
C VAL A 67 -2.33 -11.16 4.52
N ILE A 68 -3.25 -10.59 3.76
CA ILE A 68 -3.22 -10.57 2.30
C ILE A 68 -3.07 -9.12 1.87
N SER A 69 -1.93 -8.79 1.28
CA SER A 69 -1.61 -7.46 0.77
C SER A 69 -1.67 -7.50 -0.75
N LEU A 70 -2.52 -6.65 -1.33
CA LEU A 70 -2.71 -6.56 -2.79
C LEU A 70 -2.08 -5.25 -3.28
N GLY A 71 -1.23 -5.34 -4.29
CA GLY A 71 -0.61 -4.20 -4.95
C GLY A 71 -1.26 -3.90 -6.29
N CYS A 72 -1.16 -2.65 -6.74
CA CYS A 72 -1.67 -2.19 -8.02
C CYS A 72 -0.72 -2.48 -9.20
N GLY A 73 0.24 -3.40 -9.01
CA GLY A 73 1.28 -3.71 -9.99
C GLY A 73 2.62 -3.07 -9.66
N ARG A 74 3.67 -3.64 -10.24
CA ARG A 74 5.05 -3.19 -10.13
C ARG A 74 5.52 -2.78 -11.51
N ILE A 75 6.09 -1.60 -11.62
CA ILE A 75 6.72 -1.14 -12.86
C ILE A 75 8.09 -1.81 -13.04
N PRO A 76 8.57 -1.98 -14.29
CA PRO A 76 9.93 -2.45 -14.54
C PRO A 76 10.95 -1.54 -13.86
N THR A 77 12.01 -2.13 -13.29
CA THR A 77 13.11 -1.34 -12.72
C THR A 77 13.92 -0.71 -13.84
N GLU A 78 13.82 0.61 -13.99
CA GLU A 78 14.74 1.38 -14.82
C GLU A 78 16.02 1.69 -14.02
N THR A 79 17.19 1.56 -14.65
CA THR A 79 18.47 1.93 -14.03
C THR A 79 18.57 3.45 -13.97
N VAL A 80 18.42 4.02 -12.77
CA VAL A 80 18.62 5.46 -12.56
C VAL A 80 20.11 5.76 -12.57
N GLU A 81 20.56 6.63 -13.47
CA GLU A 81 21.92 7.18 -13.46
C GLU A 81 22.14 8.01 -12.18
N ASN A 82 23.29 7.81 -11.51
CA ASN A 82 23.61 8.44 -10.23
C ASN A 82 23.43 9.97 -10.27
N MET A 83 22.55 10.49 -9.41
CA MET A 83 22.30 11.93 -9.29
C MET A 83 23.06 12.47 -8.08
N ASP A 84 24.21 13.10 -8.32
CA ASP A 84 24.99 13.77 -7.28
C ASP A 84 24.28 15.04 -6.80
N VAL A 85 23.93 15.09 -5.51
CA VAL A 85 23.32 16.27 -4.87
C VAL A 85 24.44 17.18 -4.35
N PHE A 86 24.92 18.10 -5.18
CA PHE A 86 25.85 19.15 -4.75
C PHE A 86 25.13 20.31 -4.03
N LEU A 87 25.76 20.82 -2.96
CA LEU A 87 25.30 21.99 -2.21
C LEU A 87 25.53 23.29 -3.04
N PRO A 88 24.53 24.18 -3.22
CA PRO A 88 24.67 25.33 -4.11
C PRO A 88 25.51 26.47 -3.48
N GLN A 89 26.45 27.07 -4.22
CA GLN A 89 27.32 28.18 -3.76
C GLN A 89 27.12 29.52 -4.51
N GLY A 90 26.03 29.73 -5.26
CA GLY A 90 25.81 31.00 -5.99
C GLY A 90 24.36 31.42 -6.29
N LEU A 91 24.17 32.59 -6.90
CA LEU A 91 22.84 33.13 -7.28
C LEU A 91 22.19 32.39 -8.46
N PHE A 92 22.98 31.89 -9.42
CA PHE A 92 22.52 30.97 -10.47
C PHE A 92 22.04 29.63 -9.86
N ASP A 93 22.62 29.31 -8.72
CA ASP A 93 22.33 28.16 -7.89
C ASP A 93 21.03 28.33 -7.07
N VAL A 94 20.50 29.56 -6.93
CA VAL A 94 19.17 29.80 -6.34
C VAL A 94 18.05 29.40 -7.31
N TYR A 95 18.21 29.67 -8.61
CA TYR A 95 17.27 29.17 -9.64
C TYR A 95 17.32 27.64 -9.75
N LYS A 96 18.53 27.04 -9.68
CA LYS A 96 18.68 25.59 -9.53
C LYS A 96 18.16 25.07 -8.20
N ALA A 97 18.21 25.84 -7.11
CA ALA A 97 17.65 25.44 -5.82
C ALA A 97 16.12 25.45 -5.83
N VAL A 98 15.46 26.36 -6.56
CA VAL A 98 13.99 26.33 -6.74
C VAL A 98 13.58 25.13 -7.60
N SER A 99 14.30 24.86 -8.69
CA SER A 99 14.10 23.65 -9.51
C SER A 99 14.48 22.36 -8.76
N GLY A 100 15.49 22.44 -7.88
CA GLY A 100 15.96 21.36 -7.03
C GLY A 100 15.03 21.09 -5.85
N ALA A 101 14.36 22.11 -5.33
CA ALA A 101 13.34 21.98 -4.29
C ALA A 101 12.08 21.28 -4.83
N THR A 102 11.70 21.53 -6.08
CA THR A 102 10.61 20.78 -6.73
C THR A 102 11.01 19.35 -7.05
N ALA A 103 12.26 19.10 -7.46
CA ALA A 103 12.80 17.75 -7.64
C ALA A 103 12.89 16.98 -6.31
N LEU A 104 13.41 17.60 -5.25
CA LEU A 104 13.49 17.01 -3.91
C LEU A 104 12.09 16.76 -3.34
N GLY A 105 11.14 17.67 -3.55
CA GLY A 105 9.75 17.50 -3.17
C GLY A 105 9.10 16.30 -3.87
N ARG A 106 9.34 16.14 -5.19
CA ARG A 106 8.91 14.95 -5.93
C ARG A 106 9.55 13.67 -5.40
N LEU A 107 10.87 13.66 -5.14
CA LEU A 107 11.55 12.52 -4.55
C LEU A 107 10.99 12.15 -3.16
N ILE A 108 10.65 13.15 -2.33
CA ILE A 108 10.01 12.90 -1.03
C ILE A 108 8.62 12.28 -1.23
N ILE A 109 7.83 12.78 -2.18
CA ILE A 109 6.52 12.23 -2.52
C ILE A 109 6.66 10.80 -3.08
N ASP A 110 7.62 10.56 -3.96
CA ASP A 110 7.89 9.25 -4.54
C ASP A 110 8.29 8.25 -3.45
N GLN A 111 9.15 8.65 -2.49
CA GLN A 111 9.52 7.84 -1.34
C GLN A 111 8.35 7.58 -0.38
N ALA A 112 7.52 8.60 -0.11
CA ALA A 112 6.36 8.49 0.76
C ALA A 112 5.25 7.62 0.16
N THR A 113 5.17 7.57 -1.17
CA THR A 113 4.21 6.76 -1.92
C THR A 113 4.77 5.39 -2.30
N ILE A 114 5.93 4.97 -1.78
CA ILE A 114 6.44 3.60 -2.01
C ILE A 114 5.48 2.58 -1.40
N SER A 115 4.92 1.71 -2.24
CA SER A 115 4.05 0.61 -1.81
C SER A 115 4.73 -0.77 -1.86
N GLU A 116 5.94 -0.84 -2.44
CA GLU A 116 6.71 -2.06 -2.70
C GLU A 116 8.11 -2.00 -2.04
N GLY A 117 8.80 -3.15 -1.93
CA GLY A 117 10.13 -3.19 -1.30
C GLY A 117 10.07 -3.11 0.23
N ARG A 118 10.69 -2.09 0.83
CA ARG A 118 10.87 -2.02 2.30
C ARG A 118 9.57 -2.10 3.13
N PRO A 119 8.46 -1.43 2.77
CA PRO A 119 7.21 -1.58 3.50
C PRO A 119 6.70 -3.03 3.51
N VAL A 120 6.81 -3.73 2.38
CA VAL A 120 6.42 -5.14 2.24
C VAL A 120 7.35 -6.04 3.09
N ASP A 121 8.66 -5.79 3.08
CA ASP A 121 9.61 -6.58 3.86
C ASP A 121 9.40 -6.41 5.36
N ARG A 122 9.16 -5.18 5.82
CA ARG A 122 8.81 -4.88 7.21
C ARG A 122 7.52 -5.58 7.61
N ALA A 123 6.47 -5.47 6.78
CA ALA A 123 5.19 -6.13 7.03
C ALA A 123 5.35 -7.66 7.12
N ARG A 124 6.11 -8.27 6.20
CA ARG A 124 6.40 -9.70 6.21
C ARG A 124 7.14 -10.12 7.47
N ALA A 125 8.16 -9.37 7.88
CA ALA A 125 8.94 -9.66 9.09
C ALA A 125 8.06 -9.58 10.34
N TRP A 126 7.23 -8.53 10.46
CA TRP A 126 6.28 -8.39 11.56
C TRP A 126 5.25 -9.52 11.61
N CYS A 127 4.66 -9.89 10.47
CA CYS A 127 3.74 -11.03 10.39
C CYS A 127 4.43 -12.33 10.81
N SER A 128 5.68 -12.54 10.39
CA SER A 128 6.48 -13.70 10.81
C SER A 128 6.74 -13.72 12.32
N MET A 129 6.97 -12.58 12.96
CA MET A 129 7.18 -12.50 14.41
C MET A 129 5.94 -12.94 15.22
N ILE A 130 4.74 -12.71 14.68
CA ILE A 130 3.48 -13.09 15.32
C ILE A 130 2.92 -14.43 14.79
N ASN A 131 3.73 -15.20 14.03
CA ASN A 131 3.33 -16.46 13.40
C ASN A 131 2.09 -16.36 12.50
N VAL A 132 1.94 -15.22 11.82
CA VAL A 132 0.86 -14.96 10.87
C VAL A 132 1.39 -15.09 9.44
N PRO A 133 0.76 -15.92 8.58
CA PRO A 133 1.10 -16.00 7.17
C PRO A 133 0.85 -14.67 6.45
N TYR A 134 1.81 -14.27 5.62
CA TYR A 134 1.76 -13.03 4.84
C TYR A 134 1.87 -13.31 3.34
N TYR A 135 0.83 -12.93 2.58
CA TYR A 135 0.81 -13.04 1.13
C TYR A 135 0.76 -11.65 0.50
N ARG A 136 1.80 -11.30 -0.26
CA ARG A 136 1.80 -10.15 -1.19
C ARG A 136 1.54 -10.64 -2.62
N PHE A 137 0.54 -10.06 -3.26
CA PHE A 137 0.26 -10.22 -4.70
C PHE A 137 0.38 -8.86 -5.39
N SER A 138 1.33 -8.77 -6.31
CA SER A 138 1.58 -7.55 -7.08
C SER A 138 2.25 -7.94 -8.41
N PRO A 139 1.52 -7.93 -9.53
CA PRO A 139 2.05 -8.36 -10.82
C PRO A 139 3.17 -7.43 -11.29
N LEU A 140 4.18 -7.98 -11.98
CA LEU A 140 5.15 -7.16 -12.70
C LEU A 140 4.51 -6.76 -14.03
N LEU A 141 4.35 -5.46 -14.24
CA LEU A 141 3.78 -4.88 -15.46
C LEU A 141 4.88 -4.63 -16.49
N SER A 142 4.54 -4.70 -17.78
CA SER A 142 5.52 -4.46 -18.85
C SER A 142 5.82 -2.98 -19.09
N LYS A 143 4.93 -2.09 -18.66
CA LYS A 143 5.01 -0.64 -18.89
C LYS A 143 4.68 0.10 -17.61
N ASP A 144 5.24 1.29 -17.48
CA ASP A 144 4.76 2.27 -16.52
C ASP A 144 3.39 2.80 -16.98
N VAL A 145 2.38 2.64 -16.14
CA VAL A 145 0.99 3.02 -16.41
C VAL A 145 0.62 4.13 -15.45
N SER A 146 0.42 5.34 -16.00
CA SER A 146 0.00 6.50 -15.21
C SER A 146 -1.34 6.27 -14.49
N LEU A 147 -1.51 6.91 -13.34
CA LEU A 147 -2.73 6.85 -12.53
C LEU A 147 -3.97 7.36 -13.29
N ASP A 148 -3.80 8.30 -14.22
CA ASP A 148 -4.85 8.87 -15.07
C ASP A 148 -4.96 8.19 -16.44
N CYS A 149 -4.49 6.95 -16.57
CA CYS A 149 -4.59 6.21 -17.83
C CYS A 149 -6.06 5.91 -18.22
N HIS A 150 -6.45 6.33 -19.41
CA HIS A 150 -7.75 6.01 -20.03
C HIS A 150 -7.62 5.16 -21.32
N ASP A 151 -6.40 4.74 -21.69
CA ASP A 151 -6.18 3.90 -22.87
C ASP A 151 -6.60 2.46 -22.60
N ILE A 152 -7.75 2.08 -23.16
CA ILE A 152 -8.33 0.74 -23.04
C ILE A 152 -7.34 -0.35 -23.42
N LYS A 153 -6.48 -0.14 -24.43
CA LYS A 153 -5.52 -1.18 -24.85
C LYS A 153 -4.47 -1.43 -23.76
N LEU A 154 -3.98 -0.36 -23.13
CA LEU A 154 -3.02 -0.46 -22.03
C LEU A 154 -3.67 -1.12 -20.80
N LEU A 155 -4.90 -0.74 -20.47
CA LEU A 155 -5.66 -1.34 -19.37
C LEU A 155 -5.93 -2.84 -19.59
N ILE A 156 -6.34 -3.23 -20.79
CA ILE A 156 -6.54 -4.65 -21.15
C ILE A 156 -5.23 -5.42 -21.01
N ASN A 157 -4.11 -4.86 -21.46
CA ASN A 157 -2.81 -5.51 -21.34
C ASN A 157 -2.41 -5.69 -19.86
N MET A 158 -2.62 -4.66 -19.03
CA MET A 158 -2.39 -4.75 -17.58
C MET A 158 -3.26 -5.83 -16.91
N MET A 159 -4.53 -5.95 -17.30
CA MET A 159 -5.41 -7.03 -16.83
C MET A 159 -4.91 -8.41 -17.26
N TRP A 160 -4.44 -8.54 -18.51
CA TRP A 160 -3.89 -9.78 -19.05
C TRP A 160 -2.61 -10.20 -18.31
N GLU A 161 -1.69 -9.27 -18.08
CA GLU A 161 -0.46 -9.49 -17.31
C GLU A 161 -0.78 -9.93 -15.87
N THR A 162 -1.77 -9.28 -15.25
CA THR A 162 -2.27 -9.68 -13.93
C THR A 162 -2.82 -11.10 -13.95
N HIS A 163 -3.61 -11.46 -14.95
CA HIS A 163 -4.13 -12.82 -15.11
C HIS A 163 -3.00 -13.85 -15.27
N CYS A 164 -2.03 -13.60 -16.14
CA CYS A 164 -0.85 -14.45 -16.33
C CYS A 164 -0.06 -14.61 -15.01
N TYR A 165 0.13 -13.52 -14.26
CA TYR A 165 0.76 -13.56 -12.95
C TYR A 165 0.01 -14.47 -11.96
N MET A 166 -1.33 -14.38 -11.92
CA MET A 166 -2.13 -15.22 -11.03
C MET A 166 -2.07 -16.71 -11.41
N VAL A 167 -2.07 -17.03 -12.72
CA VAL A 167 -1.90 -18.40 -13.21
C VAL A 167 -0.52 -18.96 -12.84
N ALA A 168 0.53 -18.16 -12.95
CA ALA A 168 1.88 -18.54 -12.53
C ALA A 168 1.96 -18.78 -11.01
N ASN A 169 1.23 -17.99 -10.23
CA ASN A 169 1.19 -18.06 -8.76
C ASN A 169 0.05 -18.94 -8.21
N ARG A 170 -0.59 -19.78 -9.04
CA ARG A 170 -1.73 -20.63 -8.64
C ARG A 170 -1.48 -21.48 -7.40
N HIS A 171 -0.23 -21.89 -7.18
CA HIS A 171 0.17 -22.67 -5.99
C HIS A 171 0.00 -21.87 -4.70
N ARG A 172 0.41 -20.58 -4.69
CA ARG A 172 0.22 -19.67 -3.55
C ARG A 172 -1.25 -19.39 -3.30
N LEU A 173 -2.04 -19.27 -4.37
CA LEU A 173 -3.50 -19.13 -4.26
C LEU A 173 -4.16 -20.37 -3.68
N ALA A 174 -3.73 -21.55 -4.08
CA ALA A 174 -4.24 -22.81 -3.53
C ALA A 174 -3.91 -22.94 -2.03
N GLU A 175 -2.67 -22.61 -1.63
CA GLU A 175 -2.24 -22.55 -0.24
C GLU A 175 -3.09 -21.57 0.58
N LEU A 176 -3.26 -20.34 0.08
CA LEU A 176 -4.09 -19.32 0.71
C LEU A 176 -5.56 -19.77 0.82
N THR A 177 -6.11 -20.37 -0.22
CA THR A 177 -7.49 -20.88 -0.22
C THR A 177 -7.67 -21.98 0.81
N SER A 178 -6.69 -22.90 0.89
CA SER A 178 -6.67 -23.95 1.91
C SER A 178 -6.61 -23.36 3.31
N LEU A 179 -5.83 -22.30 3.52
CA LEU A 179 -5.72 -21.63 4.81
C LEU A 179 -7.01 -20.91 5.22
N LEU A 180 -7.68 -20.24 4.27
CA LEU A 180 -8.94 -19.56 4.53
C LEU A 180 -10.07 -20.56 4.83
N ARG A 181 -10.14 -21.68 4.09
CA ARG A 181 -11.16 -22.73 4.29
C ARG A 181 -10.89 -23.61 5.52
N GLY A 182 -9.64 -23.96 5.77
CA GLY A 182 -9.25 -24.79 6.91
C GLY A 182 -9.56 -24.16 8.26
N ARG A 183 -9.80 -22.84 8.29
CA ARG A 183 -10.17 -22.09 9.48
C ARG A 183 -11.68 -22.06 9.76
N GLU A 184 -12.53 -22.28 8.75
CA GLU A 184 -13.99 -22.40 8.94
C GLU A 184 -14.34 -23.63 9.79
N ALA A 185 -13.67 -24.77 9.57
CA ALA A 185 -13.92 -26.00 10.31
C ALA A 185 -13.60 -25.89 11.82
N SER A 186 -12.68 -25.01 12.23
CA SER A 186 -12.30 -24.82 13.64
C SER A 186 -13.24 -23.89 14.43
N TYR A 187 -14.06 -23.07 13.76
CA TYR A 187 -15.04 -22.19 14.42
C TYR A 187 -16.41 -22.86 14.63
N GLU A 188 -16.74 -23.94 13.92
CA GLU A 188 -18.00 -24.68 14.10
C GLU A 188 -17.96 -25.73 15.22
N THR A 189 -16.78 -26.01 15.78
CA THR A 189 -16.57 -26.97 16.89
C THR A 189 -16.19 -26.34 18.23
N SER A 190 -16.40 -25.02 18.42
CA SER A 190 -16.20 -24.35 19.71
C SER A 190 -17.50 -23.76 20.25
#